data_AF-A0A3U4YEQ1-F1
#
_entry.id   AF-A0A3U4YEQ1-F1
#
_cell.length_a   1.000
_cell.length_b   1.000
_cell.length_c   1.000
_cell.angle_alpha   90.00
_cell.angle_beta   90.00
_cell.angle_gamma   90.00
#
_symmetry.space_group_name_H-M   'P 1'
#
loop_
_entity.id
_entity.type
_entity.pdbx_description
1 polymer ?
#
loop_
_entity_poly.entity_id
_entity_poly.type
_entity_poly.pdbx_seq_one_letter_code
_entity_poly.pdbx_strand_id
1 'polypeptide(L)'
;MRDIYHQLVKSTPDFKNFTDEALAESSDLYSAGAFAINSALTLIGNLAFDATNAEDYSDEDARRDLILVSHALRHLPRMAQALNQSSDAADYVRTQRNNAGEQS
;
A
#
# COMPACT_ATOMS: atom_id res chain seq x y z
N MET A 1 5.59 -18.39 4.70
CA MET A 1 6.16 -17.47 5.70
C MET A 1 5.14 -16.38 5.95
N ARG A 2 4.70 -16.15 7.20
CA ARG A 2 3.68 -15.14 7.51
C ARG A 2 4.37 -13.79 7.76
N ASP A 3 4.01 -12.77 6.99
CA ASP A 3 4.54 -11.42 7.09
C ASP A 3 3.39 -10.39 7.27
N ILE A 4 3.72 -9.10 7.29
CA ILE A 4 2.74 -8.03 7.47
C ILE A 4 1.64 -8.05 6.41
N TYR A 5 1.97 -8.41 5.17
CA TYR A 5 0.98 -8.55 4.10
C TYR A 5 -0.09 -9.58 4.45
N HIS A 6 0.31 -10.78 4.92
CA HIS A 6 -0.66 -11.82 5.29
C HIS A 6 -1.55 -11.38 6.46
N GLN A 7 -1.01 -10.58 7.38
CA GLN A 7 -1.78 -10.07 8.50
C GLN A 7 -2.80 -9.01 8.07
N LEU A 8 -2.42 -8.12 7.15
CA LEU A 8 -3.29 -7.09 6.61
C LEU A 8 -4.40 -7.70 5.74
N VAL A 9 -4.07 -8.62 4.83
CA VAL A 9 -5.06 -9.33 3.99
C VAL A 9 -6.06 -10.11 4.84
N LYS A 10 -5.61 -10.74 5.94
CA LYS A 10 -6.53 -11.41 6.87
C LYS A 10 -7.49 -10.43 7.56
N SER A 11 -7.10 -9.17 7.70
CA SER A 11 -7.88 -8.13 8.36
C SER A 11 -8.75 -7.35 7.38
N THR A 12 -8.68 -7.64 6.08
CA THR A 12 -9.54 -7.03 5.06
C THR A 12 -11.01 -7.38 5.34
N PRO A 13 -11.94 -6.41 5.25
CA PRO A 13 -13.36 -6.64 5.47
C PRO A 13 -13.95 -7.69 4.53
N ASP A 14 -14.98 -8.40 4.99
CA ASP A 14 -15.82 -9.21 4.09
C ASP A 14 -16.77 -8.29 3.32
N PHE A 15 -16.39 -7.99 2.08
CA PHE A 15 -17.10 -7.05 1.19
C PHE A 15 -18.47 -7.55 0.72
N LYS A 16 -18.85 -8.82 0.95
CA LYS A 16 -20.10 -9.40 0.46
C LYS A 16 -21.35 -8.61 0.87
N ASN A 17 -21.33 -8.00 2.05
CA ASN A 17 -22.48 -7.30 2.63
C ASN A 17 -22.43 -5.77 2.48
N PHE A 18 -21.43 -5.23 1.77
CA PHE A 18 -21.29 -3.78 1.60
C PHE A 18 -22.30 -3.28 0.57
N THR A 19 -22.69 -2.00 0.61
CA THR A 19 -23.42 -1.36 -0.50
C THR A 19 -22.45 -1.03 -1.64
N ASP A 20 -22.97 -0.71 -2.83
CA ASP A 20 -22.11 -0.38 -3.97
C ASP A 20 -21.32 0.91 -3.75
N GLU A 21 -21.88 1.88 -3.03
CA GLU A 21 -21.18 3.09 -2.59
C GLU A 21 -20.05 2.75 -1.61
N ALA A 22 -20.30 1.87 -0.63
CA ALA A 22 -19.30 1.45 0.34
C ALA A 22 -18.17 0.63 -0.31
N LEU A 23 -18.47 -0.15 -1.35
CA LEU A 23 -17.47 -0.84 -2.16
C LEU A 23 -16.59 0.14 -2.92
N ALA A 24 -17.19 1.16 -3.56
CA ALA A 24 -16.46 2.21 -4.25
C ALA A 24 -15.53 2.99 -3.30
N GLU A 25 -16.07 3.44 -2.16
CA GLU A 25 -15.30 4.16 -1.14
C GLU A 25 -14.15 3.30 -0.59
N SER A 26 -14.41 2.02 -0.32
CA SER A 26 -13.37 1.10 0.15
C SER A 26 -12.27 0.91 -0.88
N SER A 27 -12.63 0.71 -2.16
CA SER A 27 -11.62 0.55 -3.21
C SER A 27 -10.74 1.80 -3.33
N ASP A 28 -11.35 2.97 -3.42
CA ASP A 28 -10.64 4.25 -3.52
C ASP A 28 -9.71 4.47 -2.32
N LEU A 29 -10.19 4.19 -1.10
CA LEU A 29 -9.39 4.34 0.11
C LEU A 29 -8.16 3.43 0.13
N TYR A 30 -8.33 2.16 -0.22
CA TYR A 30 -7.23 1.19 -0.25
C TYR A 30 -6.22 1.54 -1.36
N SER A 31 -6.70 1.90 -2.55
CA SER A 31 -5.86 2.33 -3.67
C SER A 31 -5.06 3.60 -3.33
N ALA A 32 -5.72 4.60 -2.74
CA ALA A 32 -5.07 5.84 -2.29
C ALA A 32 -4.00 5.56 -1.22
N GLY A 33 -4.26 4.65 -0.28
CA GLY A 33 -3.28 4.23 0.72
C GLY A 33 -2.06 3.56 0.10
N ALA A 34 -2.26 2.64 -0.85
CA ALA A 34 -1.16 2.00 -1.57
C ALA A 34 -0.34 3.00 -2.39
N PHE A 35 -1.02 3.93 -3.06
CA PHE A 35 -0.41 5.03 -3.80
C PHE A 35 0.48 5.89 -2.88
N ALA A 36 -0.04 6.32 -1.73
CA ALA A 36 0.71 7.13 -0.78
C ALA A 36 1.97 6.43 -0.28
N ILE A 37 1.90 5.12 -0.01
CA ILE A 37 3.07 4.32 0.36
C ILE A 37 4.11 4.29 -0.77
N ASN A 38 3.68 4.06 -2.01
CA ASN A 38 4.59 4.05 -3.15
C ASN A 38 5.23 5.43 -3.38
N SER A 39 4.47 6.52 -3.24
CA SER A 39 5.01 7.89 -3.30
C SER A 39 6.06 8.14 -2.21
N ALA A 40 5.82 7.67 -0.98
CA ALA A 40 6.79 7.77 0.10
C ALA A 40 8.07 6.97 -0.19
N LEU A 41 7.94 5.76 -0.76
CA LEU A 41 9.10 4.96 -1.18
C LEU A 41 9.91 5.66 -2.28
N THR A 42 9.25 6.28 -3.26
CA THR A 42 9.93 7.10 -4.28
C THR A 42 10.65 8.29 -3.64
N LEU A 43 10.01 9.00 -2.72
CA LEU A 43 10.63 10.12 -2.01
C LEU A 43 11.87 9.67 -1.22
N ILE A 44 11.77 8.56 -0.48
CA ILE A 44 12.91 7.98 0.25
C ILE A 44 14.06 7.65 -0.70
N GLY A 45 13.77 7.06 -1.87
CA GLY A 45 14.77 6.77 -2.89
C GLY A 45 15.47 8.02 -3.40
N ASN A 46 14.71 9.09 -3.68
CA ASN A 46 15.27 10.37 -4.12
C ASN A 46 16.14 11.01 -3.04
N LEU A 47 15.66 11.08 -1.79
CA LEU A 47 16.42 11.65 -0.68
C LEU A 47 17.70 10.86 -0.38
N ALA A 48 17.64 9.53 -0.44
CA ALA A 48 18.81 8.69 -0.27
C ALA A 48 19.83 8.92 -1.38
N PHE A 49 19.39 9.14 -2.63
CA PHE A 49 20.26 9.49 -3.74
C PHE A 49 20.89 10.89 -3.54
N ASP A 50 20.10 11.89 -3.16
CA ASP A 50 20.58 13.24 -2.91
C ASP A 50 21.64 13.26 -1.78
N ALA A 51 21.42 12.49 -0.71
CA ALA A 51 22.35 12.37 0.41
C ALA A 51 23.74 11.83 0.00
N THR A 52 23.83 10.99 -1.04
CA THR A 52 25.14 10.51 -1.55
C THR A 52 25.99 11.60 -2.18
N ASN A 53 25.40 12.74 -2.54
CA ASN A 53 26.08 13.88 -3.16
C ASN A 53 26.26 15.06 -2.18
N ALA A 54 25.81 14.93 -0.93
CA ALA A 54 25.89 16.00 0.06
C ALA A 54 27.26 16.02 0.75
N GLU A 55 27.94 17.17 0.70
CA GLU A 55 29.29 17.34 1.26
C GLU A 55 29.32 17.31 2.80
N ASP A 56 28.20 17.62 3.46
CA ASP A 56 28.04 17.70 4.90
C ASP A 56 27.33 16.48 5.52
N TYR A 57 27.03 15.45 4.73
CA TYR A 57 26.34 14.25 5.21
C TYR A 57 27.32 13.28 5.86
N SER A 58 27.27 13.21 7.19
CA SER A 58 28.22 12.41 7.99
C SER A 58 27.99 10.90 7.87
N ASP A 59 29.05 10.11 8.10
CA ASP A 59 28.95 8.64 8.17
C ASP A 59 28.00 8.19 9.29
N GLU A 60 27.95 8.92 10.41
CA GLU A 60 27.02 8.64 11.51
C GLU A 60 25.56 8.86 11.11
N ASP A 61 25.25 9.96 10.42
CA ASP A 61 23.90 10.24 9.90
C ASP A 61 23.51 9.21 8.84
N ALA A 62 24.42 8.89 7.92
CA ALA A 62 24.21 7.86 6.90
C ALA A 62 23.85 6.51 7.53
N ARG A 63 24.61 6.07 8.54
CA ARG A 63 24.34 4.81 9.23
C ARG A 63 22.98 4.83 9.94
N ARG A 64 22.63 5.93 10.62
CA ARG A 64 21.33 6.07 11.30
C ARG A 64 20.18 6.00 10.29
N ASP A 65 20.27 6.75 9.21
CA ASP A 65 19.18 6.87 8.26
C ASP A 65 19.03 5.59 7.42
N LEU A 66 20.13 4.90 7.09
CA LEU A 66 20.09 3.59 6.44
C LEU A 66 19.32 2.54 7.28
N ILE A 67 19.43 2.59 8.62
CA ILE A 67 18.63 1.71 9.48
C ILE A 67 17.14 2.01 9.29
N LEU A 68 16.74 3.28 9.28
CA LEU A 68 15.34 3.67 9.08
C LEU A 68 14.83 3.29 7.68
N VAL A 69 15.62 3.55 6.64
CA VAL A 69 15.32 3.15 5.26
C VAL A 69 15.16 1.63 5.17
N SER A 70 16.00 0.85 5.86
CA SER A 70 15.88 -0.62 5.86
C SER A 70 14.55 -1.10 6.43
N HIS A 71 14.03 -0.45 7.48
CA HIS A 71 12.72 -0.76 8.04
C HIS A 71 11.60 -0.42 7.05
N ALA A 72 11.68 0.74 6.41
CA ALA A 72 10.71 1.16 5.40
C ALA A 72 10.66 0.15 4.24
N LEU A 73 11.81 -0.17 3.64
CA LEU A 73 11.92 -1.09 2.50
C LEU A 73 11.47 -2.52 2.83
N ARG A 74 11.67 -2.97 4.08
CA ARG A 74 11.25 -4.32 4.51
C ARG A 74 9.73 -4.46 4.64
N HIS A 75 9.01 -3.39 4.96
CA HIS A 75 7.60 -3.47 5.35
C HIS A 75 6.65 -2.76 4.38
N LEU A 76 6.97 -1.54 3.97
CA LEU A 76 6.08 -0.70 3.18
C LEU A 76 5.64 -1.34 1.84
N PRO A 77 6.52 -1.98 1.04
CA PRO A 77 6.09 -2.63 -0.21
C PRO A 77 5.03 -3.72 0.02
N ARG A 78 5.18 -4.49 1.11
CA ARG A 78 4.25 -5.57 1.48
C ARG A 78 2.93 -5.01 2.00
N MET A 79 2.97 -3.88 2.70
CA MET A 79 1.76 -3.15 3.10
C MET A 79 1.01 -2.60 1.88
N ALA A 80 1.69 -1.91 0.97
CA ALA A 80 1.10 -1.39 -0.27
C ALA A 80 0.44 -2.51 -1.09
N GLN A 81 1.10 -3.66 -1.20
CA GLN A 81 0.53 -4.83 -1.88
C GLN A 81 -0.76 -5.35 -1.22
N ALA A 82 -0.83 -5.36 0.12
CA ALA A 82 -2.05 -5.79 0.82
C ALA A 82 -3.20 -4.80 0.62
N LEU A 83 -2.90 -3.50 0.57
CA LEU A 83 -3.88 -2.46 0.28
C LEU A 83 -4.39 -2.59 -1.17
N ASN A 84 -3.50 -2.72 -2.16
CA ASN A 84 -3.91 -2.96 -3.55
C ASN A 84 -4.82 -4.18 -3.69
N GLN A 85 -4.47 -5.30 -3.07
CA GLN A 85 -5.34 -6.48 -3.11
C GLN A 85 -6.71 -6.23 -2.45
N SER A 86 -6.77 -5.42 -1.39
CA SER A 86 -8.04 -5.08 -0.75
C SER A 86 -8.91 -4.19 -1.64
N SER A 87 -8.29 -3.25 -2.38
CA SER A 87 -8.95 -2.46 -3.42
C SER A 87 -9.49 -3.37 -4.54
N ASP A 88 -8.64 -4.22 -5.11
CA ASP A 88 -9.03 -5.17 -6.17
C ASP A 88 -10.19 -6.08 -5.74
N ALA A 89 -10.19 -6.52 -4.47
CA ALA A 89 -11.26 -7.36 -3.92
C ALA A 89 -12.59 -6.61 -3.80
N ALA A 90 -12.58 -5.33 -3.39
CA ALA A 90 -13.77 -4.49 -3.34
C ALA A 90 -14.34 -4.25 -4.74
N ASP A 91 -13.47 -3.91 -5.71
CA ASP A 91 -13.87 -3.68 -7.11
C ASP A 91 -14.37 -4.95 -7.80
N TYR A 92 -13.78 -6.10 -7.48
CA TYR A 92 -14.25 -7.38 -7.98
C TYR A 92 -15.69 -7.67 -7.55
N VAL A 93 -16.01 -7.49 -6.26
CA VAL A 93 -17.38 -7.69 -5.74
C VAL A 93 -18.36 -6.72 -6.41
N ARG A 94 -17.98 -5.45 -6.56
CA ARG A 94 -18.81 -4.44 -7.24
C ARG A 94 -19.07 -4.79 -8.70
N THR A 95 -18.04 -5.19 -9.44
CA THR A 95 -18.16 -5.58 -10.85
C THR A 95 -19.01 -6.84 -11.01
N GLN A 96 -18.85 -7.82 -10.11
CA GLN A 96 -19.67 -9.03 -10.10
C GLN A 96 -21.16 -8.71 -9.94
N ARG A 97 -21.52 -7.75 -9.07
CA ARG A 97 -22.90 -7.32 -8.86
C ARG A 97 -23.49 -6.62 -10.08
N ASN A 98 -22.75 -5.69 -10.68
CA ASN A 98 -23.19 -4.99 -11.88
C ASN A 98 -23.50 -5.99 -13.00
N ASN A 99 -22.61 -6.95 -13.24
CA ASN A 99 -22.81 -7.98 -14.26
C ASN A 99 -24.00 -8.91 -13.96
N ALA A 100 -24.32 -9.15 -12.69
CA ALA A 100 -25.48 -9.96 -12.30
C ALA A 100 -26.81 -9.18 -12.46
N GLY A 101 -26.79 -7.87 -12.20
CA GLY A 101 -27.93 -6.98 -12.41
C GLY A 101 -28.26 -6.76 -13.88
N GLU A 102 -27.26 -6.76 -14.77
CA GLU A 102 -27.45 -6.63 -16.23
C GLU A 102 -28.02 -7.91 -16.88
N GLN A 103 -27.94 -9.06 -16.21
CA GLN A 103 -28.46 -10.35 -16.69
C GLN A 103 -29.86 -10.69 -16.16
N SER A 104 -30.46 -9.81 -15.34
CA SER A 104 -31.79 -9.97 -14.71
C SER A 104 -32.84 -9.10 -15.39
#